data_AF-A0A9C9K175-F1
#
_entry.id   AF-A0A9C9K175-F1
#
_cell.length_a   1.000
_cell.length_b   1.000
_cell.length_c   1.000
_cell.angle_alpha   90.00
_cell.angle_beta   90.00
_cell.angle_gamma   90.00
#
_symmetry.space_group_name_H-M   'P 1'
#
loop_
_entity.id
_entity.type
_entity.pdbx_description
1 polymer ?
#
loop_
_entity_poly.entity_id
_entity_poly.type
_entity_poly.pdbx_seq_one_letter_code
_entity_poly.pdbx_strand_id
1 'polypeptide(L)'
;MSPDPWTWIAAFLTLMIFSFLYKDNPFYKFAEHLFVGVANGYYIALYWHNSLKPNLFEQLAAGNFLYIIPLLLGLMYFARFIPKVSWLVRIPIGFMIGWGAGISIPAYFQAFVLKQLEGTIVIPQNFTSPLSGVWAVISLIGVVCTLIYFYFSKEHKGLLKPTARLGIFFIMIGFGASFGYTVMARVSLLIGRIQFLLGPWLGLIK
;
A
#
# COMPACT_ATOMS: atom_id res chain seq x y z
N MET A 1 -9.51 -12.28 32.54
CA MET A 1 -8.11 -11.82 32.36
C MET A 1 -7.29 -12.98 31.82
N SER A 2 -6.46 -12.76 30.79
CA SER A 2 -5.69 -13.85 30.17
C SER A 2 -4.59 -14.39 31.11
N PRO A 3 -4.38 -15.72 31.14
CA PRO A 3 -3.29 -16.36 31.87
C PRO A 3 -1.94 -16.28 31.15
N ASP A 4 -1.89 -15.85 29.89
CA ASP A 4 -0.70 -15.90 29.06
C ASP A 4 0.23 -14.69 29.30
N PRO A 5 1.49 -14.86 29.72
CA PRO A 5 2.40 -13.74 29.96
C PRO A 5 2.62 -12.86 28.72
N TRP A 6 2.51 -13.43 27.52
CA TRP A 6 2.68 -12.71 26.26
C TRP A 6 1.55 -11.70 25.98
N THR A 7 0.31 -11.99 26.39
CA THR A 7 -0.82 -11.07 26.20
C THR A 7 -0.66 -9.84 27.09
N TRP A 8 -0.12 -10.03 28.29
CA TRP A 8 0.21 -8.95 29.22
C TRP A 8 1.31 -8.03 28.67
N ILE A 9 2.39 -8.60 28.13
CA ILE A 9 3.46 -7.82 27.48
C ILE A 9 2.90 -7.03 26.30
N ALA A 10 2.12 -7.67 25.43
CA ALA A 10 1.50 -7.02 24.29
C ALA A 10 0.49 -5.93 24.69
N ALA A 11 -0.29 -6.13 25.75
CA ALA A 11 -1.21 -5.14 26.28
C ALA A 11 -0.46 -3.92 26.84
N PHE A 12 0.59 -4.16 27.62
CA PHE A 12 1.42 -3.08 28.16
C PHE A 12 2.07 -2.25 27.05
N LEU A 13 2.67 -2.90 26.04
CA LEU A 13 3.23 -2.21 24.87
C LEU A 13 2.17 -1.43 24.09
N THR A 14 0.94 -1.96 23.98
CA THR A 14 -0.18 -1.24 23.33
C THR A 14 -0.55 0.02 24.13
N LEU A 15 -0.58 -0.06 25.46
CA LEU A 15 -0.83 1.11 26.32
C LEU A 15 0.31 2.13 26.26
N MET A 16 1.58 1.68 26.19
CA MET A 16 2.73 2.57 25.98
C MET A 16 2.63 3.34 24.67
N ILE A 17 2.14 2.70 23.60
CA ILE A 17 1.89 3.38 22.32
C ILE A 17 0.73 4.37 22.46
N PHE A 18 -0.36 4.02 23.16
CA PHE A 18 -1.46 4.95 23.41
C PHE A 18 -1.07 6.15 24.29
N SER A 19 -0.02 6.05 25.11
CA SER A 19 0.50 7.19 25.87
C SER A 19 0.85 8.39 24.98
N PHE A 20 1.18 8.17 23.71
CA PHE A 20 1.42 9.24 22.73
C PHE A 20 0.24 10.19 22.57
N LEU A 21 -1.00 9.68 22.70
CA LEU A 21 -2.21 10.49 22.56
C LEU A 21 -2.30 11.60 23.62
N TYR A 22 -1.67 11.39 24.78
CA TYR A 22 -1.65 12.36 25.86
C TYR A 22 -0.46 13.32 25.73
N LYS A 23 0.76 12.78 25.58
CA LYS A 23 2.00 13.56 25.39
C LYS A 23 3.13 12.64 24.91
N ASP A 24 4.13 13.20 24.25
CA ASP A 24 5.39 12.49 23.99
C ASP A 24 6.10 12.14 25.32
N ASN A 25 6.16 10.85 25.65
CA ASN A 25 6.53 10.30 26.96
C ASN A 25 7.67 9.27 26.78
N PRO A 26 8.63 9.10 27.72
CA PRO A 26 9.71 8.11 27.56
C PRO A 26 9.22 6.68 27.32
N PHE A 27 8.05 6.32 27.87
CA PHE A 27 7.42 5.01 27.62
C PHE A 27 7.03 4.80 26.16
N TYR A 28 6.50 5.84 25.49
CA TYR A 28 6.19 5.77 24.06
C TYR A 28 7.47 5.60 23.23
N LYS A 29 8.50 6.41 23.50
CA LYS A 29 9.80 6.33 22.79
C LYS A 29 10.45 4.96 22.96
N PHE A 30 10.38 4.38 24.15
CA PHE A 30 10.87 3.03 24.39
C PHE A 30 10.13 2.00 23.53
N ALA A 31 8.79 2.04 23.53
CA ALA A 31 7.99 1.12 22.72
C ALA A 31 8.25 1.29 21.22
N GLU A 32 8.45 2.53 20.75
CA GLU A 32 8.81 2.84 19.36
C GLU A 32 10.18 2.25 18.98
N HIS A 33 11.22 2.49 19.78
CA HIS A 33 12.56 1.94 19.52
C HIS A 33 12.57 0.41 19.58
N LEU A 34 11.87 -0.19 20.55
CA LEU A 34 11.72 -1.63 20.65
C LEU A 34 11.03 -2.18 19.39
N PHE A 35 9.91 -1.58 18.98
CA PHE A 35 9.15 -2.02 17.81
C PHE A 35 10.00 -1.95 16.53
N VAL A 36 10.65 -0.81 16.28
CA VAL A 36 11.50 -0.63 15.09
C VAL A 36 12.71 -1.57 15.12
N GLY A 37 13.33 -1.79 16.29
CA GLY A 37 14.45 -2.72 16.45
C GLY A 37 14.04 -4.17 16.17
N VAL A 38 12.94 -4.63 16.76
CA VAL A 38 12.41 -5.98 16.54
C VAL A 38 11.96 -6.17 15.09
N ALA A 39 11.27 -5.18 14.51
CA ALA A 39 10.85 -5.22 13.11
C ALA A 39 12.06 -5.37 12.17
N ASN A 40 13.09 -4.54 12.35
CA ASN A 40 14.31 -4.63 11.54
C ASN A 40 15.03 -5.97 11.71
N GLY A 41 15.15 -6.48 12.94
CA GLY A 41 15.73 -7.79 13.21
C GLY A 41 14.96 -8.93 12.54
N TYR A 42 13.63 -8.90 12.63
CA TYR A 42 12.76 -9.87 11.97
C TYR A 42 12.89 -9.80 10.44
N TYR A 43 12.93 -8.60 9.86
CA TYR A 43 13.14 -8.41 8.43
C TYR A 43 14.49 -8.94 7.96
N ILE A 44 15.57 -8.74 8.72
CA ILE A 44 16.89 -9.32 8.39
C ILE A 44 16.82 -10.85 8.33
N ALA A 45 16.18 -11.50 9.31
CA ALA A 45 16.03 -12.95 9.34
C ALA A 45 15.17 -13.45 8.17
N LEU A 46 14.07 -12.76 7.86
CA LEU A 46 13.23 -13.03 6.70
C LEU A 46 13.99 -12.90 5.40
N TYR A 47 14.70 -11.79 5.17
CA TYR A 47 15.48 -11.60 3.95
C TYR A 47 16.59 -12.63 3.80
N TRP A 48 17.21 -13.05 4.91
CA TRP A 48 18.19 -14.14 4.89
C TRP A 48 17.57 -15.46 4.43
N HIS A 49 16.51 -15.92 5.10
CA HIS A 49 15.92 -17.24 4.85
C HIS A 49 15.09 -17.31 3.56
N ASN A 50 14.37 -16.25 3.22
CA ASN A 50 13.40 -16.27 2.13
C ASN A 50 13.97 -15.69 0.83
N SER A 51 15.09 -14.96 0.88
CA SER A 51 15.62 -14.28 -0.31
C SER A 51 17.09 -14.56 -0.54
N LEU A 52 17.98 -14.17 0.37
CA LEU A 52 19.43 -14.28 0.17
C LEU A 52 19.89 -15.75 0.06
N LYS A 53 19.52 -16.59 1.03
CA LYS A 53 19.94 -17.99 1.03
C LYS A 53 19.42 -18.76 -0.21
N PRO A 54 18.10 -18.83 -0.49
CA PRO A 54 17.59 -19.62 -1.59
C PRO A 54 17.87 -19.01 -2.97
N ASN A 55 17.79 -17.68 -3.13
CA ASN A 55 17.88 -17.07 -4.47
C ASN A 55 19.33 -16.72 -4.86
N LEU A 56 20.25 -16.59 -3.91
CA LEU A 56 21.65 -16.25 -4.20
C LEU A 56 22.59 -17.42 -3.90
N PHE A 57 22.66 -17.84 -2.65
CA PHE A 57 23.68 -18.80 -2.21
C PHE A 57 23.40 -20.22 -2.72
N GLU A 58 22.16 -20.70 -2.64
CA GLU A 58 21.80 -22.04 -3.13
C GLU A 58 21.88 -22.14 -4.65
N GLN A 59 21.47 -21.09 -5.38
CA GLN A 59 21.62 -21.04 -6.85
C GLN A 59 23.08 -21.00 -7.30
N LEU A 60 23.93 -20.27 -6.56
CA LEU A 60 25.36 -20.23 -6.84
C LEU A 60 26.04 -21.57 -6.52
N ALA A 61 25.64 -22.23 -5.43
CA ALA A 61 26.10 -23.57 -5.08
C ALA A 61 25.64 -24.65 -6.09
N ALA A 62 24.48 -24.45 -6.73
CA ALA A 62 23.97 -25.29 -7.81
C ALA A 62 24.69 -25.06 -9.16
N GLY A 63 25.73 -24.21 -9.22
CA GLY A 63 26.53 -23.97 -10.41
C GLY A 63 25.97 -22.91 -11.37
N ASN A 64 24.93 -22.17 -10.98
CA ASN A 64 24.39 -21.10 -11.81
C ASN A 64 25.16 -19.79 -11.58
N PHE A 65 26.21 -19.59 -12.37
CA PHE A 65 27.09 -18.42 -12.28
C PHE A 65 26.41 -17.08 -12.65
N LEU A 66 25.20 -17.09 -13.24
CA LEU A 66 24.47 -15.86 -13.55
C LEU A 66 24.13 -15.05 -12.29
N TYR A 67 24.00 -15.71 -11.14
CA TYR A 67 23.71 -15.08 -9.84
C TYR A 67 24.90 -14.33 -9.23
N ILE A 68 26.09 -14.40 -9.85
CA ILE A 68 27.23 -13.54 -9.50
C ILE A 68 26.90 -12.07 -9.77
N ILE A 69 26.10 -11.77 -10.80
CA ILE A 69 25.73 -10.39 -11.13
C ILE A 69 24.90 -9.75 -9.98
N PRO A 70 23.80 -10.37 -9.50
CA PRO A 70 23.11 -9.93 -8.28
C PRO A 70 24.02 -9.84 -7.04
N LEU A 71 24.95 -10.79 -6.86
CA LEU A 71 25.90 -10.76 -5.74
C LEU A 71 26.77 -9.51 -5.80
N LEU A 72 27.33 -9.20 -6.96
CA LEU A 72 28.17 -8.03 -7.18
C LEU A 72 27.37 -6.73 -6.99
N LEU A 73 26.16 -6.65 -7.53
CA LEU A 73 25.25 -5.52 -7.31
C LEU A 73 24.90 -5.34 -5.82
N GLY A 74 24.71 -6.45 -5.09
CA GLY A 74 24.50 -6.44 -3.64
C GLY A 74 25.72 -5.93 -2.88
N LEU A 75 26.92 -6.37 -3.24
CA LEU A 75 28.17 -5.90 -2.63
C LEU A 75 28.40 -4.39 -2.87
N MET A 76 28.00 -3.87 -4.04
CA MET A 76 28.10 -2.46 -4.36
C MET A 76 27.28 -1.57 -3.42
N TYR A 77 26.21 -2.08 -2.79
CA TYR A 77 25.48 -1.31 -1.77
C TYR A 77 26.34 -1.01 -0.53
N PHE A 78 27.28 -1.89 -0.16
CA PHE A 78 28.18 -1.66 0.98
C PHE A 78 29.20 -0.56 0.70
N ALA A 79 29.44 -0.20 -0.57
CA ALA A 79 30.27 0.96 -0.91
C ALA A 79 29.72 2.28 -0.35
N ARG A 80 28.45 2.32 0.09
CA ARG A 80 27.85 3.46 0.81
C ARG A 80 28.61 3.83 2.08
N PHE A 81 29.20 2.86 2.77
CA PHE A 81 29.92 3.09 4.02
C PHE A 81 31.30 3.74 3.81
N ILE A 82 31.82 3.75 2.57
CA ILE A 82 33.11 4.34 2.23
C ILE A 82 32.87 5.59 1.38
N PRO A 83 33.03 6.82 1.93
CA PRO A 83 32.71 8.07 1.22
C PRO A 83 33.37 8.19 -0.16
N LYS A 84 34.59 7.65 -0.32
CA LYS A 84 35.37 7.68 -1.57
C LYS A 84 34.78 6.82 -2.70
N VAL A 85 34.05 5.75 -2.39
CA VAL A 85 33.51 4.78 -3.37
C VAL A 85 31.97 4.77 -3.39
N SER A 86 31.33 5.65 -2.62
CA SER A 86 29.87 5.75 -2.47
C SER A 86 29.11 5.95 -3.80
N TRP A 87 29.77 6.47 -4.84
CA TRP A 87 29.18 6.60 -6.18
C TRP A 87 28.75 5.24 -6.77
N LEU A 88 29.40 4.14 -6.37
CA LEU A 88 29.13 2.79 -6.87
C LEU A 88 27.73 2.30 -6.53
N VAL A 89 27.14 2.81 -5.44
CA VAL A 89 25.76 2.54 -4.99
C VAL A 89 24.71 3.04 -6.00
N ARG A 90 25.06 4.00 -6.86
CA ARG A 90 24.14 4.55 -7.87
C ARG A 90 23.76 3.51 -8.92
N ILE A 91 24.67 2.59 -9.25
CA ILE A 91 24.44 1.55 -10.26
C ILE A 91 23.32 0.58 -9.81
N PRO A 92 23.41 -0.08 -8.64
CA PRO A 92 22.33 -0.98 -8.21
C PRO A 92 21.03 -0.23 -7.90
N ILE A 93 21.08 1.02 -7.43
CA ILE A 93 19.87 1.85 -7.28
C ILE A 93 19.22 2.11 -8.65
N GLY A 94 20.00 2.49 -9.66
CA GLY A 94 19.52 2.72 -11.01
C GLY A 94 18.91 1.46 -11.62
N PHE A 95 19.54 0.30 -11.40
CA PHE A 95 18.99 -1.00 -11.79
C PHE A 95 17.65 -1.30 -11.10
N MET A 96 17.56 -1.11 -9.78
CA MET A 96 16.32 -1.32 -9.02
C MET A 96 15.20 -0.39 -9.48
N ILE A 97 15.49 0.89 -9.74
CA ILE A 97 14.51 1.86 -10.26
C ILE A 97 14.09 1.48 -11.68
N GLY A 98 15.04 1.11 -12.55
CA GLY A 98 14.75 0.73 -13.93
C GLY A 98 13.91 -0.54 -14.01
N TRP A 99 14.27 -1.57 -13.26
CA TRP A 99 13.51 -2.82 -13.13
C TRP A 99 12.11 -2.56 -12.54
N GLY A 100 12.04 -1.82 -11.43
CA GLY A 100 10.79 -1.48 -10.77
C GLY A 100 9.85 -0.68 -11.69
N ALA A 101 10.36 0.37 -12.33
CA ALA A 101 9.60 1.16 -13.30
C ALA A 101 9.17 0.32 -14.52
N GLY A 102 10.06 -0.55 -15.03
CA GLY A 102 9.78 -1.42 -16.17
C GLY A 102 8.65 -2.42 -15.92
N ILE A 103 8.52 -2.94 -14.70
CA ILE A 103 7.40 -3.82 -14.32
C ILE A 103 6.17 -3.00 -13.96
N SER A 104 6.34 -1.97 -13.13
CA SER A 104 5.23 -1.21 -12.58
C SER A 104 4.51 -0.38 -13.63
N ILE A 105 5.19 0.35 -14.51
CA ILE A 105 4.52 1.26 -15.46
C ILE A 105 3.54 0.51 -16.37
N PRO A 106 3.92 -0.58 -17.06
CA PRO A 106 2.98 -1.33 -17.88
C PRO A 106 1.86 -1.97 -17.05
N ALA A 107 2.16 -2.49 -15.86
CA ALA A 107 1.16 -3.10 -14.98
C ALA A 107 0.14 -2.06 -14.49
N TYR A 108 0.59 -0.89 -14.06
CA TYR A 108 -0.28 0.23 -13.67
C TYR A 108 -1.12 0.70 -14.86
N PHE A 109 -0.52 0.85 -16.03
CA PHE A 109 -1.26 1.24 -17.23
C PHE A 109 -2.34 0.20 -17.59
N GLN A 110 -1.99 -1.09 -17.58
CA GLN A 110 -2.94 -2.16 -17.88
C GLN A 110 -4.06 -2.25 -16.83
N ALA A 111 -3.75 -2.14 -15.54
CA ALA A 111 -4.72 -2.27 -14.47
C ALA A 111 -5.61 -1.03 -14.29
N PHE A 112 -5.04 0.17 -14.31
CA PHE A 112 -5.78 1.39 -14.00
C PHE A 112 -6.32 2.11 -15.23
N VAL A 113 -5.72 1.91 -16.40
CA VAL A 113 -6.22 2.52 -17.65
C VAL A 113 -6.99 1.49 -18.46
N LEU A 114 -6.35 0.42 -18.93
CA LEU A 114 -7.00 -0.52 -19.84
C LEU A 114 -8.18 -1.27 -19.19
N LYS A 115 -7.97 -1.88 -18.02
CA LYS A 115 -9.05 -2.60 -17.31
C LYS A 115 -10.17 -1.68 -16.86
N GLN A 116 -9.87 -0.43 -16.50
CA GLN A 116 -10.90 0.56 -16.15
C GLN A 116 -11.71 1.00 -17.37
N LEU A 117 -11.06 1.14 -18.54
CA LEU A 117 -11.75 1.38 -19.81
C LEU A 117 -12.64 0.20 -20.19
N GLU A 118 -12.12 -1.04 -20.15
CA GLU A 118 -12.89 -2.27 -20.38
C GLU A 118 -14.13 -2.33 -19.47
N GLY A 119 -13.97 -2.06 -18.18
CA GLY A 119 -15.06 -2.06 -17.20
C GLY A 119 -16.10 -0.95 -17.38
N THR A 120 -15.77 0.09 -18.16
CA THR A 120 -16.69 1.19 -18.48
C THR A 120 -17.44 0.94 -19.80
N ILE A 121 -16.95 0.05 -20.67
CA ILE A 121 -17.61 -0.29 -21.93
C ILE A 121 -18.90 -1.06 -21.62
N VAL A 122 -20.02 -0.55 -22.13
CA VAL A 122 -21.33 -1.20 -22.00
C VAL A 122 -21.42 -2.32 -23.03
N ILE A 123 -21.18 -3.55 -22.60
CA ILE A 123 -21.23 -4.76 -23.43
C ILE A 123 -22.63 -5.39 -23.30
N PRO A 124 -23.17 -6.07 -24.33
CA PRO A 124 -24.46 -6.79 -24.25
C PRO A 124 -24.57 -7.74 -23.05
N GLN A 125 -23.46 -8.31 -22.58
CA GLN A 125 -23.38 -9.18 -21.39
C GLN A 125 -23.77 -8.47 -20.08
N ASN A 126 -23.62 -7.14 -20.00
CA ASN A 126 -24.01 -6.36 -18.82
C ASN A 126 -25.53 -6.28 -18.65
N PHE A 127 -26.30 -6.60 -19.69
CA PHE A 127 -27.78 -6.61 -19.66
C PHE A 127 -28.38 -7.98 -19.34
N THR A 128 -27.56 -8.95 -18.95
CA THR A 128 -28.05 -10.25 -18.45
C THR A 128 -28.93 -10.10 -17.20
N SER A 129 -28.69 -9.05 -16.39
CA SER A 129 -29.65 -8.59 -15.37
C SER A 129 -30.02 -7.11 -15.60
N PRO A 130 -31.29 -6.71 -15.39
CA PRO A 130 -31.70 -5.31 -15.57
C PRO A 130 -30.93 -4.35 -14.65
N LEU A 131 -30.61 -4.77 -13.42
CA LEU A 131 -29.86 -3.99 -12.44
C LEU A 131 -28.41 -3.76 -12.87
N SER A 132 -27.71 -4.79 -13.37
CA SER A 132 -26.32 -4.64 -13.83
C SER A 132 -26.22 -3.72 -15.05
N GLY A 133 -27.22 -3.76 -15.94
CA GLY A 133 -27.30 -2.87 -17.09
C GLY A 133 -27.42 -1.40 -16.69
N VAL A 134 -28.27 -1.10 -15.70
CA VAL A 134 -28.43 0.26 -15.16
C VAL A 134 -27.12 0.77 -14.55
N TRP A 135 -26.42 -0.06 -13.75
CA TRP A 135 -25.14 0.33 -13.17
C TRP A 135 -24.06 0.58 -14.22
N ALA A 136 -24.00 -0.21 -15.29
CA ALA A 136 -23.07 -0.02 -16.40
C ALA A 136 -23.34 1.29 -17.17
N VAL A 137 -24.60 1.67 -17.33
CA VAL A 137 -24.97 2.95 -17.96
C VAL A 137 -24.62 4.13 -17.05
N ILE A 138 -24.91 4.03 -15.75
CA ILE A 138 -24.56 5.05 -14.76
C ILE A 138 -23.05 5.27 -14.70
N SER A 139 -22.25 4.18 -14.72
CA SER A 139 -20.79 4.29 -14.69
C SER A 139 -20.25 4.94 -15.97
N LEU A 140 -20.75 4.57 -17.15
CA LEU A 140 -20.38 5.21 -18.41
C LEU A 140 -20.71 6.71 -18.40
N ILE A 141 -21.92 7.09 -17.98
CA ILE A 141 -22.32 8.49 -17.86
C ILE A 141 -21.42 9.23 -16.87
N GLY A 142 -21.14 8.63 -15.72
CA GLY A 142 -20.24 9.18 -14.71
C GLY A 142 -18.84 9.44 -15.26
N VAL A 143 -18.26 8.48 -15.99
CA VAL A 143 -16.93 8.63 -16.62
C VAL A 143 -16.94 9.73 -17.68
N VAL A 144 -17.95 9.79 -18.54
CA VAL A 144 -18.05 10.86 -19.56
C VAL A 144 -18.22 12.23 -18.91
N CYS A 145 -19.12 12.36 -17.92
CA CYS A 145 -19.34 13.61 -17.19
C CYS A 145 -18.09 14.08 -16.45
N THR A 146 -17.33 13.17 -15.85
CA THR A 146 -16.08 13.51 -15.14
C THR A 146 -14.96 13.88 -16.10
N LEU A 147 -14.83 13.21 -17.25
CA LEU A 147 -13.89 13.61 -18.31
C LEU A 147 -14.24 15.00 -18.86
N ILE A 148 -15.52 15.30 -19.05
CA ILE A 148 -15.98 16.65 -19.47
C ILE A 148 -15.62 17.70 -18.42
N TYR A 149 -15.80 17.41 -17.12
CA TYR A 149 -15.42 18.33 -16.05
C TYR A 149 -13.91 18.66 -16.05
N PHE A 150 -13.05 17.67 -16.27
CA PHE A 150 -11.59 17.88 -16.35
C PHE A 150 -11.10 18.37 -17.72
N TYR A 151 -11.99 18.46 -18.72
CA TYR A 151 -11.64 18.99 -20.03
C TYR A 151 -11.60 20.52 -20.02
N PHE A 152 -10.49 21.08 -19.54
CA PHE A 152 -10.30 22.52 -19.38
C PHE A 152 -10.13 23.30 -20.71
N SER A 153 -10.03 22.62 -21.85
CA SER A 153 -9.76 23.23 -23.16
C SER A 153 -10.98 23.85 -23.84
N LYS A 154 -12.21 23.68 -23.32
CA LYS A 154 -13.40 24.42 -23.77
C LYS A 154 -14.08 25.11 -22.61
N GLU A 155 -14.52 26.35 -22.83
CA GLU A 155 -15.39 27.04 -21.88
C GLU A 155 -16.70 26.27 -21.70
N HIS A 156 -17.09 26.05 -20.44
CA HIS A 156 -18.30 25.35 -20.04
C HIS A 156 -19.58 26.17 -20.32
N LYS A 157 -19.89 26.43 -21.60
CA LYS A 157 -21.10 27.13 -22.06
C LYS A 157 -22.11 26.15 -22.68
N GLY A 158 -23.40 26.39 -22.46
CA GLY A 158 -24.50 25.56 -22.97
C GLY A 158 -24.66 24.20 -22.29
N LEU A 159 -24.87 23.14 -23.08
CA LEU A 159 -25.09 21.74 -22.63
C LEU A 159 -23.92 21.15 -21.83
N LEU A 160 -22.73 21.75 -21.91
CA LEU A 160 -21.54 21.33 -21.14
C LEU A 160 -21.58 21.74 -19.66
N LYS A 161 -22.37 22.76 -19.31
CA LYS A 161 -22.47 23.27 -17.93
C LYS A 161 -23.22 22.31 -16.99
N PRO A 162 -24.39 21.72 -17.36
CA PRO A 162 -25.07 20.75 -16.51
C PRO A 162 -24.35 19.39 -16.46
N THR A 163 -23.74 18.94 -17.57
CA THR A 163 -23.00 17.65 -17.61
C THR A 163 -21.71 17.72 -16.78
N ALA A 164 -20.98 18.84 -16.81
CA ALA A 164 -19.83 19.06 -15.93
C ALA A 164 -20.23 19.17 -14.45
N ARG A 165 -21.39 19.78 -14.14
CA ARG A 165 -21.91 19.83 -12.77
C ARG A 165 -22.24 18.43 -12.23
N LEU A 166 -22.82 17.54 -13.06
CA LEU A 166 -22.97 16.13 -12.69
C LEU A 166 -21.61 15.45 -12.46
N GLY A 167 -20.61 15.76 -13.28
CA GLY A 167 -19.23 15.30 -13.08
C GLY A 167 -18.66 15.66 -11.70
N ILE A 168 -18.95 16.87 -11.20
CA ILE A 168 -18.53 17.28 -9.84
C ILE A 168 -19.13 16.35 -8.77
N PHE A 169 -20.41 15.98 -8.88
CA PHE A 169 -21.02 15.07 -7.91
C PHE A 169 -20.36 13.69 -7.93
N PHE A 170 -20.07 13.13 -9.11
CA PHE A 170 -19.34 11.87 -9.22
C PHE A 170 -17.93 11.95 -8.62
N ILE A 171 -17.23 13.06 -8.84
CA ILE A 171 -15.90 13.31 -8.24
C ILE A 171 -15.99 13.41 -6.72
N MET A 172 -16.98 14.15 -6.19
CA MET A 172 -17.19 14.26 -4.74
C MET A 172 -17.51 12.91 -4.10
N ILE A 173 -18.30 12.05 -4.76
CA ILE A 173 -18.57 10.68 -4.30
C ILE A 173 -17.28 9.86 -4.31
N GLY A 174 -16.49 9.90 -5.39
CA GLY A 174 -15.23 9.17 -5.51
C GLY A 174 -14.20 9.59 -4.46
N PHE A 175 -13.98 10.90 -4.29
CA PHE A 175 -13.10 11.42 -3.24
C PHE A 175 -13.65 11.12 -1.85
N GLY A 176 -14.95 11.28 -1.62
CA GLY A 176 -15.60 10.96 -0.35
C GLY A 176 -15.41 9.49 0.05
N ALA A 177 -15.56 8.57 -0.90
CA ALA A 177 -15.30 7.14 -0.70
C ALA A 177 -13.82 6.86 -0.39
N SER A 178 -12.89 7.50 -1.12
CA SER A 178 -11.44 7.35 -0.88
C SER A 178 -11.04 7.86 0.51
N PHE A 179 -11.48 9.06 0.90
CA PHE A 179 -11.27 9.60 2.25
C PHE A 179 -11.90 8.70 3.31
N GLY A 180 -13.16 8.28 3.12
CA GLY A 180 -13.85 7.36 4.01
C GLY A 180 -13.10 6.04 4.22
N TYR A 181 -12.56 5.46 3.14
CA TYR A 181 -11.75 4.24 3.21
C TYR A 181 -10.51 4.42 4.09
N THR A 182 -9.78 5.53 3.94
CA THR A 182 -8.59 5.79 4.76
C THR A 182 -8.92 6.00 6.25
N VAL A 183 -10.03 6.69 6.55
CA VAL A 183 -10.50 6.89 7.94
C VAL A 183 -10.94 5.55 8.53
N MET A 184 -11.72 4.77 7.78
CA MET A 184 -12.18 3.44 8.19
C MET A 184 -11.00 2.51 8.47
N ALA A 185 -9.96 2.51 7.62
CA ALA A 185 -8.75 1.71 7.85
C ALA A 185 -8.08 2.05 9.19
N ARG A 186 -7.93 3.34 9.51
CA ARG A 186 -7.33 3.79 10.78
C ARG A 186 -8.19 3.45 11.99
N VAL A 187 -9.50 3.68 11.91
CA VAL A 187 -10.45 3.33 12.97
C VAL A 187 -10.51 1.81 13.17
N SER A 188 -10.46 1.03 12.10
CA SER A 188 -10.44 -0.44 12.16
C SER A 188 -9.20 -0.95 12.91
N LEU A 189 -8.02 -0.37 12.65
CA LEU A 189 -6.80 -0.67 13.41
C LEU A 189 -6.95 -0.35 14.89
N LEU A 190 -7.56 0.79 15.23
CA LEU A 190 -7.84 1.17 16.62
C LEU A 190 -8.83 0.21 17.30
N ILE A 191 -9.93 -0.14 16.63
CA ILE A 191 -10.91 -1.12 17.11
C ILE A 191 -10.22 -2.45 17.40
N GLY A 192 -9.35 -2.93 16.49
CA GLY A 192 -8.61 -4.16 16.70
C GLY A 192 -7.73 -4.13 17.96
N ARG A 193 -7.12 -2.98 18.29
CA ARG A 193 -6.34 -2.82 19.53
C ARG A 193 -7.23 -2.74 20.78
N ILE A 194 -8.37 -2.06 20.70
CA ILE A 194 -9.34 -1.99 21.81
C ILE A 194 -9.95 -3.37 22.08
N GLN A 195 -10.33 -4.10 21.03
CA GLN A 195 -10.81 -5.48 21.14
C GLN A 195 -9.76 -6.39 21.77
N PHE A 196 -8.49 -6.25 21.38
CA PHE A 196 -7.39 -6.99 22.00
C PHE A 196 -7.26 -6.71 23.51
N LEU A 197 -7.38 -5.44 23.93
CA LEU A 197 -7.31 -5.06 25.34
C LEU A 197 -8.53 -5.54 26.15
N LEU A 198 -9.74 -5.40 25.60
CA LEU A 198 -10.98 -5.74 26.31
C LEU A 198 -11.27 -7.24 26.30
N GLY A 199 -10.95 -7.94 25.21
CA GLY A 199 -11.19 -9.37 25.06
C GLY A 199 -10.04 -10.22 25.56
N PRO A 200 -9.00 -10.50 24.73
CA PRO A 200 -7.86 -11.32 25.11
C PRO A 200 -7.21 -10.91 26.44
N TRP A 201 -6.98 -9.62 26.71
CA TRP A 201 -6.29 -9.21 27.92
C TRP A 201 -7.21 -9.18 29.16
N LEU A 202 -8.29 -8.38 29.15
CA LEU A 202 -9.18 -8.24 30.32
C LEU A 202 -10.25 -9.34 30.43
N GLY A 203 -10.72 -9.91 29.32
CA GLY A 203 -11.77 -10.93 29.28
C GLY A 203 -13.19 -10.37 29.46
N LEU A 204 -13.38 -9.07 29.23
CA LEU A 204 -14.67 -8.38 29.36
C LEU A 204 -15.57 -8.59 28.13
N ILE A 205 -14.97 -8.91 26.98
CA ILE A 205 -15.65 -9.16 25.71
C ILE A 205 -15.15 -10.49 25.16
N LYS A 206 -16.04 -11.33 24.64
CA LYS A 206 -15.66 -12.57 23.93
C LYS A 206 -15.25 -12.28 22.50
#